data_AF-A0A318UJP2-F1
#
_entry.id   AF-A0A318UJP2-F1
#
_cell.length_a   1.000
_cell.length_b   1.000
_cell.length_c   1.000
_cell.angle_alpha   90.00
_cell.angle_beta   90.00
_cell.angle_gamma   90.00
#
_symmetry.space_group_name_H-M   'P 1'
#
loop_
_entity.id
_entity.type
_entity.pdbx_description
1 polymer ?
#
loop_
_entity_poly.entity_id
_entity_poly.type
_entity_poly.pdbx_seq_one_letter_code
_entity_poly.pdbx_strand_id
1 'polypeptide(L)'
;MNNEMMIGIVYKKRNKGNKLPIAKDKYGNLIEGHGTNRPYVIFYSDKKVYYLSLKSITNQNRIQTKNDKTNFISKIDTYGQEKEIAINCSVINVMDRDLFESLYVEDKKNNFQTSPQIYDEVMNILYKNINYIKYFEVDHFDFKNNNTIWKTDEQAIKNQKICVPIIKAYANIDRKIIDKLKQDPKKFYQYVEDVYKKVGDNNKKVNDNYKKANDNDKEELDNKRPLRL
;
A
#
# COMPACT_ATOMS: atom_id res chain seq x y z
N MET A 1 8.22 18.14 7.07
CA MET A 1 7.04 17.49 7.68
C MET A 1 7.52 16.21 8.34
N ASN A 2 7.07 15.90 9.56
CA ASN A 2 7.36 14.60 10.17
C ASN A 2 6.77 13.53 9.24
N ASN A 3 7.61 12.62 8.72
CA ASN A 3 7.20 11.51 7.86
C ASN A 3 6.42 10.47 8.68
N GLU A 4 5.22 10.81 9.14
CA GLU A 4 4.29 9.83 9.71
C GLU A 4 3.81 8.89 8.60
N MET A 5 3.81 7.59 8.90
CA MET A 5 3.34 6.56 7.98
C MET A 5 1.82 6.69 7.81
N MET A 6 1.32 6.55 6.58
CA MET A 6 -0.12 6.40 6.35
C MET A 6 -0.50 4.94 6.47
N ILE A 7 -1.23 4.60 7.54
CA ILE A 7 -1.65 3.23 7.85
C ILE A 7 -3.17 3.21 8.03
N GLY A 8 -3.86 2.44 7.20
CA GLY A 8 -5.31 2.35 7.20
C GLY A 8 -5.98 3.67 6.81
N ILE A 9 -5.28 4.53 6.07
CA ILE A 9 -5.81 5.83 5.64
C ILE A 9 -6.63 5.64 4.38
N VAL A 10 -7.75 6.33 4.30
CA VAL A 10 -8.60 6.35 3.13
C VAL A 10 -8.75 7.80 2.67
N TYR A 11 -8.54 8.03 1.37
CA TYR A 11 -8.76 9.32 0.73
C TYR A 11 -10.04 9.30 -0.11
N LYS A 12 -10.91 10.30 0.04
CA LYS A 12 -12.26 10.31 -0.59
C LYS A 12 -12.30 11.02 -1.94
N LYS A 13 -11.71 12.21 -2.00
CA LYS A 13 -12.00 13.22 -3.02
C LYS A 13 -10.70 13.73 -3.63
N ARG A 14 -10.48 13.38 -4.89
CA ARG A 14 -9.39 13.98 -5.67
C ARG A 14 -9.73 15.42 -6.02
N ASN A 15 -8.70 16.24 -6.22
CA ASN A 15 -8.86 17.55 -6.84
C ASN A 15 -9.48 17.37 -8.26
N LYS A 16 -10.22 18.38 -8.73
CA LYS A 16 -10.92 18.28 -10.03
C LYS A 16 -9.95 18.35 -11.22
N GLY A 17 -8.69 18.72 -10.99
CA GLY A 17 -7.68 19.00 -12.02
C GLY A 17 -7.12 17.75 -12.69
N ASN A 18 -6.95 16.64 -11.96
CA ASN A 18 -6.46 15.39 -12.52
C ASN A 18 -7.50 14.27 -12.43
N LYS A 19 -8.03 13.85 -13.59
CA LYS A 19 -9.00 12.75 -13.71
C LYS A 19 -8.39 11.42 -14.14
N LEU A 20 -7.09 11.38 -14.37
CA LEU A 20 -6.40 10.23 -14.92
C LEU A 20 -6.48 9.03 -13.95
N PRO A 21 -6.66 7.80 -14.46
CA PRO A 21 -6.76 6.61 -13.61
C PRO A 21 -5.43 6.34 -12.91
N ILE A 22 -5.51 6.05 -11.61
CA ILE A 22 -4.34 5.73 -10.78
C ILE A 22 -4.35 4.30 -10.27
N ALA A 23 -5.23 3.45 -10.79
CA ALA A 23 -5.30 2.06 -10.36
C ALA A 23 -5.56 1.12 -11.53
N LYS A 24 -5.00 -0.07 -11.44
CA LYS A 24 -5.28 -1.20 -12.32
C LYS A 24 -5.94 -2.35 -11.56
N ASP A 25 -6.70 -3.17 -12.28
CA ASP A 25 -7.26 -4.42 -11.78
C ASP A 25 -6.28 -5.58 -11.93
N LYS A 26 -6.69 -6.80 -11.52
CA LYS A 26 -5.82 -7.99 -11.57
C LYS A 26 -5.48 -8.45 -12.99
N TYR A 27 -6.12 -7.88 -14.02
CA TYR A 27 -5.84 -8.15 -15.42
C TYR A 27 -4.96 -7.05 -16.04
N GLY A 28 -4.62 -6.00 -15.28
CA GLY A 28 -3.85 -4.87 -15.76
C GLY A 28 -4.71 -3.80 -16.46
N ASN A 29 -6.04 -3.96 -16.47
CA ASN A 29 -6.94 -2.96 -17.03
C ASN A 29 -7.04 -1.77 -16.10
N LEU A 30 -7.14 -0.57 -16.69
CA LEU A 30 -7.35 0.65 -15.92
C LEU A 30 -8.69 0.57 -15.21
N ILE A 31 -8.68 0.90 -13.91
CA ILE A 31 -9.90 1.12 -13.15
C ILE A 31 -10.32 2.55 -13.43
N GLU A 32 -11.06 2.71 -14.53
CA GLU A 32 -11.62 4.00 -14.94
C GLU A 32 -12.78 4.38 -14.02
N GLY A 33 -12.76 5.63 -13.57
CA GLY A 33 -13.71 6.10 -12.56
C GLY A 33 -15.07 6.39 -13.17
N HIS A 34 -16.12 5.79 -12.60
CA HIS A 34 -17.45 6.42 -12.49
C HIS A 34 -17.36 7.69 -11.59
N GLY A 35 -16.55 8.67 -12.00
CA GLY A 35 -16.23 9.89 -11.26
C GLY A 35 -14.88 9.81 -10.53
N THR A 36 -14.17 10.93 -10.49
CA THR A 36 -12.87 11.20 -9.86
C THR A 36 -12.74 10.87 -8.35
N ASN A 37 -13.76 10.27 -7.72
CA ASN A 37 -13.89 10.11 -6.28
C ASN A 37 -14.01 8.64 -5.85
N ARG A 38 -13.29 7.73 -6.50
CA ARG A 38 -13.20 6.35 -6.02
C ARG A 38 -12.22 6.33 -4.83
N PRO A 39 -12.66 5.92 -3.62
CA PRO A 39 -11.77 5.88 -2.49
C PRO A 39 -10.74 4.75 -2.66
N TYR A 40 -9.57 4.96 -2.06
CA TYR A 40 -8.50 3.98 -1.98
C TYR A 40 -8.12 3.77 -0.52
N VAL A 41 -7.83 2.53 -0.14
CA VAL A 41 -7.34 2.22 1.20
C VAL A 41 -5.82 2.08 1.15
N ILE A 42 -5.13 3.00 1.80
CA ILE A 42 -3.69 2.96 2.02
C ILE A 42 -3.43 2.03 3.20
N PHE A 43 -2.98 0.81 2.94
CA PHE A 43 -2.66 -0.12 4.02
C PHE A 43 -1.27 0.17 4.62
N TYR A 44 -0.38 0.79 3.84
CA TYR A 44 0.97 1.18 4.23
C TYR A 44 1.48 2.34 3.36
N SER A 45 2.31 3.21 3.95
CA SER A 45 3.04 4.24 3.22
C SER A 45 4.32 4.63 3.92
N ASP A 46 5.36 4.91 3.12
CA ASP A 46 6.62 5.52 3.52
C ASP A 46 6.97 6.68 2.55
N LYS A 47 8.00 6.52 1.72
CA LYS A 47 8.27 7.35 0.52
C LYS A 47 7.26 7.08 -0.60
N LYS A 48 6.61 5.92 -0.59
CA LYS A 48 5.54 5.57 -1.53
C LYS A 48 4.22 5.34 -0.80
N VAL A 49 3.14 5.31 -1.56
CA VAL A 49 1.81 4.93 -1.10
C VAL A 49 1.46 3.58 -1.69
N TYR A 50 1.08 2.64 -0.82
CA TYR A 50 0.65 1.31 -1.20
C TYR A 50 -0.85 1.17 -0.92
N TYR A 51 -1.64 1.14 -1.98
CA TYR A 51 -3.08 1.33 -1.88
C TYR A 51 -3.89 0.30 -2.65
N LEU A 52 -5.06 0.02 -2.08
CA LEU A 52 -6.03 -0.95 -2.56
C LEU A 52 -7.24 -0.23 -3.12
N SER A 53 -7.80 -0.76 -4.21
CA SER A 53 -9.00 -0.18 -4.80
C SER A 53 -10.24 -0.53 -3.96
N LEU A 54 -11.02 0.48 -3.59
CA LEU A 54 -12.31 0.31 -2.91
C LEU A 54 -13.45 0.59 -3.88
N LYS A 55 -14.55 -0.17 -3.79
CA LYS A 55 -15.78 0.08 -4.55
C LYS A 55 -17.02 -0.19 -3.72
N SER A 56 -18.11 0.47 -4.08
CA SER A 56 -19.43 0.08 -3.58
C SER A 56 -19.91 -1.18 -4.32
N ILE A 57 -20.59 -2.07 -3.60
CA ILE A 57 -21.26 -3.23 -4.18
C ILE A 57 -22.65 -2.78 -4.65
N THR A 58 -22.92 -2.96 -5.94
CA THR A 58 -24.20 -2.67 -6.58
C THR A 58 -24.78 -3.96 -7.14
N ASN A 59 -26.07 -3.96 -7.50
CA ASN A 59 -26.71 -5.15 -8.09
C ASN A 59 -25.98 -5.64 -9.35
N GLN A 60 -25.42 -4.72 -10.14
CA GLN A 60 -24.67 -5.04 -11.37
C GLN A 60 -23.36 -5.79 -11.09
N ASN A 61 -22.63 -5.43 -10.02
CA ASN A 61 -21.30 -6.00 -9.75
C ASN A 61 -21.30 -7.04 -8.61
N ARG A 62 -22.44 -7.28 -7.95
CA ARG A 62 -22.58 -8.07 -6.73
C ARG A 62 -22.02 -9.48 -6.85
N ILE A 63 -22.47 -10.24 -7.85
CA ILE A 63 -22.11 -11.66 -8.01
C ILE A 63 -20.60 -11.80 -8.22
N GLN A 64 -20.05 -11.09 -9.21
CA GLN A 64 -18.61 -11.12 -9.49
C GLN A 64 -17.78 -10.68 -8.29
N THR A 65 -18.21 -9.65 -7.57
CA THR A 65 -17.47 -9.11 -6.42
C THR A 65 -17.48 -10.07 -5.24
N LYS A 66 -18.62 -10.71 -4.94
CA LYS A 66 -18.77 -11.66 -3.83
C LYS A 66 -18.07 -12.99 -4.09
N ASN A 67 -17.98 -13.43 -5.35
CA ASN A 67 -17.33 -14.67 -5.71
C ASN A 67 -15.79 -14.56 -5.73
N ASP A 68 -15.25 -13.34 -5.85
CA ASP A 68 -13.81 -13.11 -5.79
C ASP A 68 -13.32 -13.06 -4.34
N LYS A 69 -12.77 -14.18 -3.87
CA LYS A 69 -12.23 -14.38 -2.50
C LYS A 69 -11.03 -13.46 -2.16
N THR A 70 -10.49 -12.74 -3.14
CA THR A 70 -9.44 -11.74 -2.91
C THR A 70 -10.03 -10.39 -2.50
N ASN A 71 -11.35 -10.24 -2.48
CA ASN A 71 -12.00 -9.06 -1.93
C ASN A 71 -12.30 -9.23 -0.44
N PHE A 72 -12.01 -8.18 0.33
CA PHE A 72 -12.73 -7.94 1.58
C PHE A 72 -14.12 -7.37 1.25
N ILE A 73 -15.15 -7.79 1.98
CA ILE A 73 -16.52 -7.31 1.82
C ILE A 73 -17.09 -6.92 3.16
N SER A 74 -17.65 -5.71 3.23
CA SER A 74 -18.29 -5.20 4.44
C SER A 74 -19.65 -4.60 4.10
N LYS A 75 -20.60 -4.75 5.02
CA LYS A 75 -21.90 -4.05 4.97
C LYS A 75 -21.79 -2.59 5.43
N ILE A 76 -20.74 -2.28 6.17
CA ILE A 76 -20.42 -0.94 6.67
C ILE A 76 -19.23 -0.41 5.86
N ASP A 77 -19.31 0.81 5.35
CA ASP A 77 -18.20 1.40 4.61
C ASP A 77 -17.05 1.85 5.52
N THR A 78 -15.96 2.34 4.92
CA THR A 78 -14.78 2.81 5.67
C THR A 78 -15.04 4.08 6.49
N TYR A 79 -16.27 4.65 6.43
CA TYR A 79 -16.71 5.82 7.18
C TYR A 79 -17.71 5.45 8.29
N GLY A 80 -18.05 4.17 8.45
CA GLY A 80 -19.05 3.72 9.43
C GLY A 80 -20.51 3.82 8.95
N GLN A 81 -20.76 4.07 7.66
CA GLN A 81 -22.12 4.16 7.12
C GLN A 81 -22.61 2.79 6.61
N GLU A 82 -23.92 2.54 6.68
CA GLU A 82 -24.55 1.34 6.14
C GLU A 82 -24.55 1.32 4.61
N LYS A 83 -23.40 0.97 4.05
CA LYS A 83 -23.19 0.89 2.62
C LYS A 83 -22.23 -0.24 2.31
N GLU A 84 -22.71 -1.21 1.53
CA GLU A 84 -21.91 -2.39 1.19
C GLU A 84 -20.74 -2.02 0.27
N ILE A 85 -19.53 -2.37 0.69
CA ILE A 85 -18.29 -2.08 -0.02
C ILE A 85 -17.46 -3.35 -0.24
N ALA A 86 -16.56 -3.28 -1.21
CA ALA A 86 -15.50 -4.25 -1.41
C ALA A 86 -14.14 -3.55 -1.54
N ILE A 87 -13.11 -4.13 -0.91
CA ILE A 87 -11.71 -3.73 -1.08
C ILE A 87 -10.98 -4.86 -1.78
N ASN A 88 -10.42 -4.58 -2.95
CA ASN A 88 -9.67 -5.57 -3.71
C ASN A 88 -8.27 -5.74 -3.12
N CYS A 89 -7.96 -6.97 -2.67
CA CYS A 89 -6.67 -7.33 -2.09
C CYS A 89 -5.85 -8.26 -3.01
N SER A 90 -6.23 -8.41 -4.29
CA SER A 90 -5.41 -9.12 -5.30
C SER A 90 -4.42 -8.19 -6.00
N VAL A 91 -4.56 -6.88 -5.84
CA VAL A 91 -3.69 -5.88 -6.48
C VAL A 91 -3.27 -4.82 -5.48
N ILE A 92 -1.97 -4.58 -5.39
CA ILE A 92 -1.41 -3.41 -4.72
C ILE A 92 -1.00 -2.41 -5.81
N ASN A 93 -1.67 -1.27 -5.83
CA ASN A 93 -1.24 -0.14 -6.64
C ASN A 93 -0.26 0.72 -5.82
N VAL A 94 0.72 1.27 -6.52
CA VAL A 94 1.84 1.98 -5.92
C VAL A 94 2.02 3.33 -6.63
N MET A 95 2.34 4.35 -5.85
CA MET A 95 2.67 5.67 -6.36
C MET A 95 3.69 6.32 -5.44
N ASP A 96 4.54 7.19 -5.97
CA ASP A 96 5.30 8.12 -5.14
C ASP A 96 4.36 8.92 -4.22
N ARG A 97 4.77 9.16 -2.97
CA ARG A 97 3.91 9.81 -1.98
C ARG A 97 3.56 11.23 -2.34
N ASP A 98 4.54 12.02 -2.78
CA ASP A 98 4.32 13.42 -3.12
C ASP A 98 3.40 13.50 -4.35
N LEU A 99 3.60 12.61 -5.32
CA LEU A 99 2.71 12.50 -6.48
C LEU A 99 1.28 12.12 -6.05
N PHE A 100 1.11 11.16 -5.15
CA PHE A 100 -0.21 10.72 -4.68
C PHE A 100 -0.93 11.83 -3.92
N GLU A 101 -0.27 12.44 -2.93
CA GLU A 101 -0.87 13.49 -2.10
C GLU A 101 -1.25 14.73 -2.94
N SER A 102 -0.47 15.05 -3.99
CA SER A 102 -0.80 16.15 -4.93
C SER A 102 -2.14 15.99 -5.65
N LEU A 103 -2.71 14.79 -5.68
CA LEU A 103 -4.00 14.50 -6.32
C LEU A 103 -5.20 14.88 -5.45
N TYR A 104 -5.02 15.11 -4.15
CA TYR A 104 -6.12 15.26 -3.22
C TYR A 104 -6.27 16.70 -2.76
N VAL A 105 -7.51 17.08 -2.43
CA VAL A 105 -7.75 18.36 -1.76
C VAL A 105 -7.21 18.25 -0.35
N GLU A 106 -6.36 19.19 0.04
CA GLU A 106 -5.86 19.34 1.41
C GLU A 106 -7.02 19.80 2.31
N ASP A 107 -7.81 18.83 2.76
CA ASP A 107 -8.95 19.02 3.65
C ASP A 107 -8.89 17.91 4.70
N LYS A 108 -8.97 18.28 5.98
CA LYS A 108 -8.97 17.34 7.11
C LYS A 108 -10.12 16.33 7.02
N LYS A 109 -11.20 16.63 6.30
CA LYS A 109 -12.33 15.71 6.06
C LYS A 109 -12.06 14.70 4.93
N ASN A 110 -10.95 14.85 4.22
CA ASN A 110 -10.60 14.04 3.04
C ASN A 110 -9.61 12.92 3.33
N ASN A 111 -9.01 12.91 4.53
CA ASN A 111 -8.10 11.90 5.06
C ASN A 111 -8.70 11.35 6.35
N PHE A 112 -9.09 10.08 6.36
CA PHE A 112 -9.72 9.44 7.50
C PHE A 112 -9.14 8.04 7.68
N GLN A 113 -8.94 7.68 8.94
CA GLN A 113 -8.41 6.38 9.32
C GLN A 113 -9.56 5.37 9.46
N THR A 114 -9.48 4.26 8.74
CA THR A 114 -10.50 3.21 8.75
C THR A 114 -10.58 2.54 10.13
N SER A 115 -11.66 1.80 10.40
CA SER A 115 -11.75 1.05 11.65
C SER A 115 -10.66 -0.04 11.76
N PRO A 116 -10.15 -0.32 12.97
CA PRO A 116 -9.22 -1.43 13.21
C PRO A 116 -9.73 -2.78 12.68
N GLN A 117 -11.05 -3.01 12.72
CA GLN A 117 -11.69 -4.22 12.21
C GLN A 117 -11.51 -4.36 10.69
N ILE A 118 -11.83 -3.30 9.93
CA ILE A 118 -11.64 -3.31 8.47
C ILE A 118 -10.16 -3.50 8.13
N TYR A 119 -9.27 -2.78 8.84
CA TYR A 119 -7.83 -2.90 8.61
C TYR A 119 -7.32 -4.32 8.84
N ASP A 120 -7.70 -4.94 9.97
CA ASP A 120 -7.29 -6.31 10.29
C ASP A 120 -7.75 -7.32 9.25
N GLU A 121 -9.01 -7.23 8.80
CA GLU A 121 -9.54 -8.12 7.78
C GLU A 121 -8.84 -7.94 6.43
N VAL A 122 -8.59 -6.70 6.01
CA VAL A 122 -7.80 -6.39 4.81
C VAL A 122 -6.41 -7.02 4.90
N MET A 123 -5.70 -6.80 6.01
CA MET A 123 -4.35 -7.36 6.20
C MET A 123 -4.34 -8.89 6.21
N ASN A 124 -5.36 -9.53 6.80
CA ASN A 124 -5.50 -10.98 6.79
C ASN A 124 -5.75 -11.54 5.38
N ILE A 125 -6.53 -10.85 4.54
CA ILE A 125 -6.75 -11.26 3.14
C ILE A 125 -5.49 -11.01 2.30
N LEU A 126 -4.79 -9.91 2.50
CA LEU A 126 -3.48 -9.66 1.86
C LEU A 126 -2.49 -10.77 2.21
N TYR A 127 -2.41 -11.17 3.48
CA TYR A 127 -1.52 -12.26 3.90
C TYR A 127 -1.89 -13.60 3.25
N LYS A 128 -3.18 -13.96 3.22
CA LYS A 128 -3.66 -15.19 2.54
C LYS A 128 -3.31 -15.23 1.05
N ASN A 129 -3.32 -14.08 0.39
CA ASN A 129 -3.08 -13.96 -1.05
C ASN A 129 -1.65 -13.55 -1.41
N ILE A 130 -0.73 -13.46 -0.43
CA ILE A 130 0.53 -12.72 -0.54
C ILE A 130 1.41 -13.12 -1.75
N ASN A 131 1.38 -14.40 -2.14
CA ASN A 131 2.15 -14.93 -3.26
C ASN A 131 1.54 -14.65 -4.64
N TYR A 132 0.27 -14.20 -4.68
CA TYR A 132 -0.50 -13.99 -5.90
C TYR A 132 -0.88 -12.51 -6.12
N ILE A 133 -0.44 -11.62 -5.24
CA ILE A 133 -0.69 -10.18 -5.37
C ILE A 133 0.05 -9.64 -6.59
N LYS A 134 -0.69 -8.94 -7.46
CA LYS A 134 -0.11 -8.15 -8.55
C LYS A 134 0.24 -6.74 -8.10
N TYR A 135 1.26 -6.16 -8.72
CA TYR A 135 1.77 -4.84 -8.41
C TYR A 135 1.76 -3.99 -9.66
N PHE A 136 1.20 -2.79 -9.54
CA PHE A 136 1.27 -1.77 -10.58
C PHE A 136 1.73 -0.46 -9.96
N GLU A 137 2.70 0.20 -10.59
CA GLU A 137 3.23 1.46 -10.08
C GLU A 137 3.04 2.57 -11.10
N VAL A 138 2.44 3.67 -10.66
CA VAL A 138 2.40 4.90 -11.46
C VAL A 138 3.77 5.54 -11.45
N ASP A 139 4.24 5.90 -12.64
CA ASP A 139 5.49 6.63 -12.81
C ASP A 139 5.24 8.14 -12.75
N HIS A 140 4.43 8.64 -13.69
CA HIS A 140 4.08 10.05 -13.78
C HIS A 140 2.79 10.26 -14.60
N PHE A 141 2.32 11.50 -14.66
CA PHE A 141 1.19 11.88 -15.51
C PHE A 141 1.68 12.63 -16.74
N ASP A 142 1.32 12.15 -17.92
CA ASP A 142 1.47 12.89 -19.17
C ASP A 142 0.18 13.69 -19.42
N PHE A 143 0.14 14.91 -18.89
CA PHE A 143 -1.01 15.79 -19.05
C PHE A 143 -1.21 16.26 -20.49
N LYS A 144 -0.17 16.27 -21.32
CA LYS A 144 -0.27 16.68 -22.73
C LYS A 144 -1.09 15.66 -23.52
N ASN A 145 -0.85 14.37 -23.26
CA ASN A 145 -1.56 13.28 -23.92
C ASN A 145 -2.71 12.70 -23.07
N ASN A 146 -3.03 13.33 -21.93
CA ASN A 146 -4.06 12.89 -21.00
C ASN A 146 -3.93 11.40 -20.62
N ASN A 147 -2.72 10.99 -20.21
CA ASN A 147 -2.42 9.61 -19.91
C ASN A 147 -1.67 9.43 -18.57
N THR A 148 -1.96 8.36 -17.85
CA THR A 148 -1.14 7.91 -16.72
C THR A 148 -0.04 7.01 -17.26
N ILE A 149 1.21 7.37 -17.04
CA ILE A 149 2.35 6.54 -17.40
C ILE A 149 2.65 5.59 -16.24
N TRP A 150 2.75 4.30 -16.58
CA TRP A 150 2.99 3.22 -15.62
C TRP A 150 4.40 2.71 -15.76
N LYS A 151 5.01 2.35 -14.64
CA LYS A 151 6.25 1.59 -14.65
C LYS A 151 6.01 0.20 -15.23
N THR A 152 7.08 -0.41 -15.75
CA THR A 152 7.02 -1.79 -16.25
C THR A 152 6.71 -2.77 -15.12
N ASP A 153 6.18 -3.94 -15.45
CA ASP A 153 5.88 -4.99 -14.46
C ASP A 153 7.15 -5.39 -13.68
N GLU A 154 8.31 -5.43 -14.34
CA GLU A 154 9.62 -5.70 -13.71
C GLU A 154 10.05 -4.63 -12.70
N GLN A 155 9.66 -3.37 -12.93
CA GLN A 155 9.90 -2.30 -11.97
C GLN A 155 8.89 -2.36 -10.82
N ALA A 156 7.61 -2.56 -11.14
CA ALA A 156 6.53 -2.59 -10.16
C ALA A 156 6.64 -3.77 -9.19
N ILE A 157 7.06 -4.96 -9.66
CA ILE A 157 7.21 -6.17 -8.85
C ILE A 157 8.27 -6.00 -7.73
N LYS A 158 9.24 -5.08 -7.90
CA LYS A 158 10.25 -4.80 -6.88
C LYS A 158 9.63 -4.29 -5.58
N ASN A 159 8.42 -3.71 -5.62
CA ASN A 159 7.67 -3.31 -4.43
C ASN A 159 7.31 -4.48 -3.50
N GLN A 160 7.34 -5.72 -3.98
CA GLN A 160 7.21 -6.91 -3.12
C GLN A 160 8.23 -6.92 -1.99
N LYS A 161 9.46 -6.44 -2.23
CA LYS A 161 10.52 -6.38 -1.22
C LYS A 161 10.16 -5.49 -0.03
N ILE A 162 9.20 -4.59 -0.19
CA ILE A 162 8.71 -3.68 0.85
C ILE A 162 7.38 -4.21 1.42
N CYS A 163 6.40 -4.52 0.56
CA CYS A 163 5.06 -4.92 1.02
C CYS A 163 5.05 -6.27 1.75
N VAL A 164 5.79 -7.26 1.27
CA VAL A 164 5.72 -8.62 1.82
C VAL A 164 6.19 -8.66 3.29
N PRO A 165 7.34 -8.04 3.65
CA PRO A 165 7.74 -7.93 5.06
C PRO A 165 6.70 -7.23 5.93
N ILE A 166 6.08 -6.14 5.46
CA ILE A 166 5.05 -5.39 6.20
C ILE A 166 3.81 -6.26 6.46
N ILE A 167 3.31 -6.94 5.42
CA ILE A 167 2.15 -7.84 5.54
C ILE A 167 2.45 -9.01 6.48
N LYS A 168 3.64 -9.64 6.36
CA LYS A 168 4.07 -10.73 7.25
C LYS A 168 4.24 -10.26 8.69
N ALA A 169 4.84 -9.10 8.91
CA ALA A 169 5.03 -8.55 10.25
C ALA A 169 3.69 -8.30 10.95
N TYR A 170 2.70 -7.74 10.24
CA TYR A 170 1.34 -7.62 10.78
C TYR A 170 0.72 -8.98 11.10
N ALA A 171 0.82 -9.94 10.16
CA ALA A 171 0.23 -11.26 10.32
C ALA A 171 0.80 -12.04 11.53
N ASN A 172 2.04 -11.74 11.91
CA ASN A 172 2.75 -12.34 13.05
C ASN A 172 2.47 -11.65 14.40
N ILE A 173 1.67 -10.58 14.44
CA ILE A 173 1.24 -9.99 15.71
C ILE A 173 0.33 -11.00 16.44
N ASP A 174 0.54 -11.19 17.75
CA ASP A 174 -0.34 -12.00 18.59
C ASP A 174 -1.79 -11.50 18.49
N ARG A 175 -2.71 -12.40 18.13
CA ARG A 175 -4.13 -12.08 17.93
C ARG A 175 -4.80 -11.58 19.21
N LYS A 176 -4.35 -12.02 20.38
CA LYS A 176 -4.83 -11.48 21.66
C LYS A 176 -4.51 -9.99 21.80
N ILE A 177 -3.36 -9.53 21.28
CA ILE A 177 -3.00 -8.11 21.27
C ILE A 177 -3.90 -7.36 20.30
N ILE A 178 -4.07 -7.87 19.08
CA ILE A 178 -4.94 -7.26 18.06
C ILE A 178 -6.38 -7.12 18.57
N ASP A 179 -6.96 -8.18 19.12
CA ASP A 179 -8.35 -8.17 19.59
C ASP A 179 -8.57 -7.24 20.77
N LYS A 180 -7.57 -7.09 21.65
CA LYS A 180 -7.58 -6.10 22.73
C LYS A 180 -7.50 -4.66 22.17
N LEU A 181 -6.63 -4.41 21.19
CA LEU A 181 -6.38 -3.07 20.65
C LEU A 181 -7.48 -2.59 19.71
N LYS A 182 -8.24 -3.48 19.06
CA LYS A 182 -9.34 -3.10 18.14
C LYS A 182 -10.40 -2.18 18.75
N GLN A 183 -10.50 -2.14 20.08
CA GLN A 183 -11.43 -1.25 20.81
C GLN A 183 -10.91 0.18 20.98
N ASP A 184 -9.62 0.43 20.72
CA ASP A 184 -8.97 1.73 20.83
C ASP A 184 -8.19 2.02 19.53
N PRO A 185 -8.84 2.63 18.52
CA PRO A 185 -8.22 2.86 17.21
C PRO A 185 -6.89 3.59 17.28
N LYS A 186 -6.74 4.58 18.17
CA LYS A 186 -5.49 5.33 18.32
C LYS A 186 -4.34 4.42 18.75
N LYS A 187 -4.56 3.61 19.79
CA LYS A 187 -3.53 2.66 20.25
C LYS A 187 -3.27 1.55 19.25
N PHE A 188 -4.31 1.08 18.56
CA PHE A 188 -4.17 0.09 17.51
C PHE A 188 -3.20 0.56 16.41
N TYR A 189 -3.45 1.74 15.84
CA TYR A 189 -2.61 2.23 14.74
C TYR A 189 -1.22 2.66 15.19
N GLN A 190 -1.07 3.20 16.40
CA GLN A 190 0.25 3.46 16.96
C GLN A 190 1.07 2.16 17.10
N TYR A 191 0.45 1.08 17.60
CA TYR A 191 1.11 -0.22 17.72
C TYR A 191 1.50 -0.80 16.35
N VAL A 192 0.61 -0.71 15.36
CA VAL A 192 0.90 -1.18 13.99
C VAL A 192 2.05 -0.38 13.38
N GLU A 193 2.07 0.94 13.57
CA GLU A 193 3.17 1.80 13.12
C GLU A 193 4.51 1.39 13.74
N ASP A 194 4.54 1.12 15.05
CA ASP A 194 5.75 0.67 15.74
C ASP A 194 6.25 -0.69 15.21
N VAL A 195 5.33 -1.61 14.86
CA VAL A 195 5.68 -2.87 14.20
C VAL A 195 6.32 -2.60 12.84
N TYR A 196 5.78 -1.68 12.04
CA TYR A 196 6.30 -1.37 10.71
C TYR A 196 7.63 -0.62 10.72
N LYS A 197 7.83 0.28 11.69
CA LYS A 197 9.12 0.95 11.92
C LYS A 197 10.23 -0.07 12.16
N LYS A 198 9.98 -1.09 13.01
CA LYS A 198 10.94 -2.18 13.26
C LYS A 198 11.30 -2.96 12.01
N VAL A 199 10.34 -3.20 11.11
CA VAL A 199 10.62 -3.85 9.81
C VAL A 199 11.57 -2.98 8.96
N GLY A 200 11.28 -1.68 8.87
CA GLY A 200 12.12 -0.73 8.15
C GLY A 200 13.56 -0.66 8.68
N ASP A 201 13.72 -0.62 10.01
CA ASP A 201 15.04 -0.55 10.65
C ASP A 201 15.85 -1.84 10.48
N ASN A 202 15.19 -2.99 10.58
CA ASN A 202 15.85 -4.28 10.35
C ASN A 202 16.33 -4.40 8.89
N ASN A 203 15.53 -3.97 7.92
CA ASN A 203 15.94 -3.96 6.52
C ASN A 203 17.13 -3.03 6.25
N LYS A 204 17.21 -1.87 6.92
CA LYS A 204 18.38 -0.98 6.84
C LYS A 204 19.63 -1.65 7.41
N LYS A 205 19.55 -2.22 8.62
CA LYS A 205 20.67 -2.89 9.28
C LYS A 205 21.24 -4.05 8.44
N VAL A 206 20.36 -4.86 7.85
CA VAL A 206 20.78 -5.95 6.97
C VAL A 206 21.52 -5.40 5.74
N ASN A 207 21.00 -4.37 5.09
CA ASN A 207 21.66 -3.76 3.92
C ASN A 207 23.01 -3.10 4.27
N ASP A 208 23.12 -2.45 5.43
CA ASP A 208 24.37 -1.84 5.88
C ASP A 208 25.44 -2.90 6.19
N ASN A 209 25.04 -4.03 6.77
CA ASN A 209 25.95 -5.16 7.02
C ASN A 209 26.43 -5.81 5.71
N TYR A 210 25.56 -5.95 4.71
CA TYR A 210 25.96 -6.44 3.38
C TYR A 210 26.90 -5.48 2.66
N LYS A 211 26.70 -4.17 2.78
CA LYS A 211 27.63 -3.18 2.20
C LYS A 211 29.01 -3.24 2.87
N LYS A 212 29.05 -3.28 4.21
CA LYS A 212 30.31 -3.43 4.96
C LYS A 212 31.06 -4.70 4.60
N ALA A 213 30.37 -5.83 4.43
CA ALA A 213 31.00 -7.07 4.00
C ALA A 213 31.65 -6.93 2.61
N ASN A 214 30.94 -6.35 1.65
CA ASN A 214 31.47 -6.15 0.29
C ASN A 214 32.58 -5.09 0.22
N ASP A 215 32.57 -4.08 1.08
CA ASP A 215 33.62 -3.06 1.14
C ASP A 215 34.89 -3.63 1.79
N ASN A 216 34.76 -4.46 2.83
CA ASN A 216 35.87 -5.19 3.44
C ASN A 216 36.52 -6.18 2.44
N ASP A 217 35.71 -6.89 1.65
CA ASP A 217 36.22 -7.82 0.62
C ASP A 217 37.00 -7.07 -0.49
N LYS A 218 36.60 -5.83 -0.82
CA LYS A 218 37.32 -4.96 -1.77
C LYS A 218 38.63 -4.41 -1.21
N GLU A 219 38.65 -3.97 0.04
CA GLU A 219 39.90 -3.55 0.71
C GLU A 219 40.90 -4.70 0.81
N GLU A 220 40.45 -5.93 1.06
CA GLU A 220 41.33 -7.10 1.11
C GLU A 220 41.89 -7.47 -0.28
N LEU A 221 41.12 -7.24 -1.35
CA LEU A 221 41.55 -7.43 -2.75
C LEU A 221 42.55 -6.35 -3.21
N ASP A 222 42.35 -5.09 -2.82
CA ASP A 222 43.25 -4.00 -3.19
C ASP A 222 44.55 -4.02 -2.36
N ASN A 223 44.52 -4.49 -1.11
CA ASN A 223 45.73 -4.72 -0.30
C ASN A 223 46.56 -5.94 -0.73
N LYS A 224 46.04 -6.80 -1.63
CA LYS A 224 46.76 -7.95 -2.21
C LYS A 224 47.33 -7.67 -3.60
N ARG A 225 47.17 -6.47 -4.17
CA ARG A 225 47.80 -6.12 -5.45
C ARG A 225 49.29 -5.86 -5.21
N PRO A 226 50.21 -6.58 -5.89
CA PRO A 226 51.63 -6.30 -5.75
C PRO A 226 51.94 -4.89 -6.28
N LEU A 227 52.73 -4.13 -5.51
CA LEU A 227 53.30 -2.85 -5.93
C LEU A 227 54.05 -3.08 -7.25
N ARG A 228 53.51 -2.51 -8.34
CA ARG A 228 54.22 -2.44 -9.61
C ARG A 228 55.38 -1.45 -9.42
N LEU A 229 56.60 -2.00 -9.39
CA LEU A 229 57.85 -1.28 -9.61
C LEU A 229 57.95 -0.89 -11.10
#